data_AF-A0A966YGX6-F1
#
_entry.id   AF-A0A966YGX6-F1
#
_cell.length_a   1.000
_cell.length_b   1.000
_cell.length_c   1.000
_cell.angle_alpha   90.00
_cell.angle_beta   90.00
_cell.angle_gamma   90.00
#
_symmetry.space_group_name_H-M   'P 1'
#
loop_
_entity.id
_entity.type
_entity.pdbx_description
1 polymer ?
#
loop_
_entity_poly.entity_id
_entity_poly.type
_entity_poly.pdbx_seq_one_letter_code
_entity_poly.pdbx_strand_id
1 'polypeptide(L)'
;MMPLDRPAAPADRPRRVAVLGSTGSIGRSTLEVIAASEGRFTASLLCGHRSVGPLLEQAAACRPRWLVVTDPTAAASIGPAALPPGTELVVGAERLAELVAAPEIDQVVSAIVGAAGLASTWAAVAAGKPVALANKETLVMAGPLVMRLAA
;
A
#
# COMPACT_ATOMS: atom_id res chain seq x y z
N MET A 1 1.62 17.52 29.79
CA MET A 1 2.09 16.25 29.22
C MET A 1 0.88 15.55 28.61
N MET A 2 0.67 15.68 27.30
CA MET A 2 -0.45 15.04 26.61
C MET A 2 -0.20 13.52 26.64
N PRO A 3 -1.18 12.67 27.02
CA PRO A 3 -0.97 11.24 27.02
C PRO A 3 -0.68 10.79 25.58
N LEU A 4 0.48 10.17 25.37
CA LEU A 4 0.75 9.43 24.15
C LEU A 4 -0.29 8.32 24.09
N ASP A 5 -1.17 8.36 23.09
CA ASP A 5 -2.15 7.32 22.83
C ASP A 5 -1.45 5.96 22.84
N ARG A 6 -1.87 5.09 23.78
CA ARG A 6 -1.40 3.71 23.78
C ARG A 6 -1.88 3.08 22.48
N PRO A 7 -1.04 2.31 21.76
CA PRO A 7 -1.50 1.56 20.61
C PRO A 7 -2.68 0.67 21.05
N ALA A 8 -3.76 0.71 20.25
CA ALA A 8 -4.92 -0.14 20.44
C ALA A 8 -4.49 -1.60 20.67
N ALA A 9 -5.18 -2.29 21.58
CA ALA A 9 -4.97 -3.71 21.87
C ALA A 9 -4.80 -4.52 20.57
N PRO A 10 -3.93 -5.57 20.55
CA PRO A 10 -3.75 -6.36 19.34
C PRO A 10 -5.12 -6.87 18.88
N ALA A 11 -5.49 -6.50 17.66
CA ALA A 11 -6.71 -7.01 17.05
C ALA A 11 -6.60 -8.54 16.96
N ASP A 12 -7.72 -9.24 17.10
CA ASP A 12 -7.86 -10.70 17.02
C ASP A 12 -7.40 -11.30 15.67
N ARG A 13 -6.98 -10.45 14.74
CA ARG A 13 -6.41 -10.81 13.43
C ARG A 13 -5.27 -9.85 13.03
N PRO A 14 -4.33 -10.32 12.17
CA PRO A 14 -3.30 -9.46 11.58
C PRO A 14 -3.90 -8.23 10.89
N ARG A 15 -3.28 -7.06 11.04
CA ARG A 15 -3.67 -5.86 10.28
C ARG A 15 -3.19 -5.99 8.84
N ARG A 16 -4.11 -5.84 7.89
CA ARG A 16 -3.84 -5.94 6.45
C ARG A 16 -3.41 -4.60 5.89
N VAL A 17 -2.19 -4.54 5.38
CA VAL A 17 -1.53 -3.33 4.91
C VAL A 17 -1.50 -3.30 3.39
N ALA A 18 -1.91 -2.18 2.79
CA ALA A 18 -1.61 -1.85 1.40
C ALA A 18 -0.31 -1.05 1.34
N VAL A 19 0.68 -1.55 0.61
CA VAL A 19 1.99 -0.90 0.44
C VAL A 19 2.08 -0.30 -0.96
N LEU A 20 1.87 1.01 -1.05
CA LEU A 20 1.89 1.76 -2.30
C LEU A 20 3.32 2.18 -2.63
N GLY A 21 3.89 1.71 -3.74
CA GLY A 21 5.30 1.93 -4.06
C GLY A 21 6.22 0.95 -3.33
N SER A 22 5.84 -0.34 -3.28
CA SER A 22 6.53 -1.39 -2.52
C SER A 22 7.98 -1.64 -2.97
N THR A 23 8.31 -1.36 -4.23
CA THR A 23 9.67 -1.52 -4.77
C THR A 23 10.61 -0.36 -4.43
N GLY A 24 10.09 0.75 -3.90
CA GLY A 24 10.88 1.89 -3.46
C GLY A 24 11.59 1.64 -2.13
N SER A 25 12.43 2.59 -1.68
CA SER A 25 13.16 2.46 -0.41
C SER A 25 12.22 2.23 0.79
N ILE A 26 11.25 3.13 0.97
CA ILE A 26 10.29 3.05 2.08
C ILE A 26 9.38 1.83 1.94
N GLY A 27 8.97 1.49 0.72
CA GLY A 27 8.19 0.29 0.44
C GLY A 27 8.90 -0.98 0.92
N ARG A 28 10.19 -1.15 0.56
CA ARG A 28 11.00 -2.29 1.00
C ARG A 28 11.18 -2.33 2.51
N SER A 29 11.52 -1.20 3.14
CA SER A 29 11.63 -1.14 4.62
C SER A 29 10.30 -1.44 5.30
N THR A 30 9.18 -1.06 4.70
CA THR A 30 7.84 -1.43 5.21
C THR A 30 7.64 -2.94 5.17
N LEU A 31 8.03 -3.60 4.08
CA LEU A 31 7.93 -5.06 3.96
C LEU A 31 8.86 -5.80 4.94
N GLU A 32 10.05 -5.26 5.20
CA GLU A 32 10.95 -5.78 6.24
C GLU A 32 10.30 -5.72 7.63
N VAL A 33 9.64 -4.60 7.97
CA VAL A 33 8.89 -4.46 9.23
C VAL A 33 7.70 -5.43 9.28
N ILE A 34 6.96 -5.61 8.18
CA ILE A 34 5.85 -6.57 8.11
C ILE A 34 6.38 -7.99 8.35
N ALA A 35 7.48 -8.38 7.71
CA ALA A 35 8.10 -9.68 7.90
C ALA A 35 8.56 -9.92 9.35
N ALA A 36 9.13 -8.88 9.99
CA ALA A 36 9.55 -8.93 11.39
C ALA A 36 8.41 -8.76 12.41
N SER A 37 7.15 -8.62 11.96
CA SER A 37 6.04 -8.26 12.85
C SER A 37 5.43 -9.41 13.64
N GLU A 38 5.91 -10.65 13.45
CA GLU A 38 5.36 -11.86 14.06
C GLU A 38 3.86 -12.03 13.76
N GLY A 39 3.46 -11.69 12.53
CA GLY A 39 2.06 -11.80 12.08
C GLY A 39 1.14 -10.68 12.58
N ARG A 40 1.65 -9.63 13.24
CA ARG A 40 0.84 -8.45 13.58
C ARG A 40 0.38 -7.67 12.34
N PHE A 41 1.18 -7.72 11.27
CA PHE A 41 0.87 -7.12 9.97
C PHE A 41 0.99 -8.15 8.85
N THR A 42 0.15 -8.00 7.83
CA THR A 42 0.25 -8.76 6.57
C THR A 42 0.11 -7.79 5.39
N ALA A 43 0.88 -8.00 4.33
CA ALA A 43 0.72 -7.20 3.11
C ALA A 43 -0.42 -7.79 2.27
N SER A 44 -1.54 -7.07 2.19
CA SER A 44 -2.71 -7.50 1.41
C SER A 44 -2.74 -6.90 0.01
N LEU A 45 -2.04 -5.78 -0.21
CA LEU A 45 -1.85 -5.16 -1.51
C LEU A 45 -0.42 -4.67 -1.65
N LEU A 46 0.24 -5.03 -2.77
CA LEU A 46 1.52 -4.46 -3.17
C LEU A 46 1.34 -3.71 -4.47
N CYS A 47 1.90 -2.50 -4.57
CA CYS A 47 1.85 -1.71 -5.80
C CYS A 47 3.23 -1.29 -6.25
N GLY A 48 3.52 -1.53 -7.53
CA GLY A 48 4.66 -0.98 -8.26
C GLY A 48 4.24 -0.30 -9.56
N HIS A 49 5.21 0.29 -10.24
CA HIS A 49 5.01 0.96 -11.54
C HIS A 49 5.65 0.17 -12.68
N ARG A 50 6.99 0.24 -12.85
CA ARG A 50 7.72 -0.48 -13.91
C ARG A 50 8.70 -1.55 -13.42
N SER A 51 9.01 -1.59 -12.13
CA SER A 51 9.96 -2.55 -11.53
C SER A 51 9.30 -3.91 -11.27
N VAL A 52 8.92 -4.61 -12.34
CA VAL A 52 8.12 -5.85 -12.27
C VAL A 52 8.86 -7.00 -11.58
N GLY A 53 10.14 -7.22 -11.88
CA GLY A 53 10.91 -8.32 -11.26
C GLY A 53 10.92 -8.25 -9.72
N PRO A 54 11.40 -7.15 -9.11
CA PRO A 54 11.35 -6.97 -7.66
C PRO A 54 9.94 -7.06 -7.08
N LEU A 55 8.93 -6.59 -7.82
CA LEU A 55 7.54 -6.66 -7.37
C LEU A 55 7.02 -8.10 -7.32
N LEU A 56 7.40 -8.96 -8.28
CA LEU A 56 7.05 -10.38 -8.27
C LEU A 56 7.77 -11.15 -7.16
N GLU A 57 9.04 -10.82 -6.88
CA GLU A 57 9.77 -11.38 -5.72
C GLU A 57 9.06 -11.04 -4.40
N GLN A 58 8.63 -9.78 -4.24
CA GLN A 58 7.84 -9.36 -3.10
C GLN A 58 6.48 -10.09 -3.04
N ALA A 59 5.81 -10.28 -4.17
CA ALA A 59 4.56 -11.02 -4.23
C ALA A 59 4.74 -12.49 -3.80
N ALA A 60 5.81 -13.15 -4.25
CA ALA A 60 6.12 -14.52 -3.86
C ALA A 60 6.34 -14.67 -2.34
N ALA A 61 7.03 -13.71 -1.73
CA ALA A 61 7.32 -13.70 -0.30
C ALA A 61 6.09 -13.35 0.55
N CYS A 62 5.34 -12.32 0.15
CA CYS A 62 4.24 -11.78 0.94
C CYS A 62 2.87 -12.40 0.65
N ARG A 63 2.70 -13.01 -0.54
CA ARG A 63 1.44 -13.58 -1.06
C ARG A 63 0.24 -12.63 -0.87
N PRO A 64 0.32 -11.40 -1.40
CA PRO A 64 -0.75 -10.43 -1.23
C PRO A 64 -2.01 -10.90 -1.95
N ARG A 65 -3.17 -10.40 -1.52
CA ARG A 65 -4.41 -10.60 -2.27
C ARG A 65 -4.35 -9.89 -3.62
N TRP A 66 -3.78 -8.69 -3.65
CA TRP A 66 -3.65 -7.89 -4.87
C TRP A 66 -2.20 -7.50 -5.17
N LEU A 67 -1.80 -7.70 -6.42
CA LEU A 67 -0.58 -7.14 -6.99
C LEU A 67 -0.97 -6.08 -8.01
N VAL A 68 -0.65 -4.82 -7.75
CA VAL A 68 -1.01 -3.72 -8.64
C VAL A 68 0.20 -3.22 -9.42
N VAL A 69 0.07 -3.17 -10.75
CA VAL A 69 1.07 -2.58 -11.65
C VAL A 69 0.44 -1.42 -12.37
N THR A 70 0.88 -0.19 -12.08
CA THR A 70 0.22 1.01 -12.63
C THR A 70 0.59 1.31 -14.07
N ASP A 71 1.68 0.73 -14.60
CA ASP A 71 2.07 0.84 -16.01
C ASP A 71 1.54 -0.39 -16.79
N PRO A 72 0.60 -0.21 -17.74
CA PRO A 72 0.03 -1.33 -18.50
C PRO A 72 1.05 -2.07 -19.37
N THR A 73 2.05 -1.36 -19.89
CA THR A 73 3.11 -1.96 -20.73
C THR A 73 4.01 -2.86 -19.89
N ALA A 74 4.37 -2.43 -18.68
CA ALA A 74 5.11 -3.26 -17.74
C ALA A 74 4.27 -4.48 -17.30
N ALA A 75 2.98 -4.27 -17.02
CA ALA A 75 2.08 -5.35 -16.61
C ALA A 75 1.91 -6.44 -17.67
N ALA A 76 1.96 -6.08 -18.96
CA ALA A 76 1.85 -7.03 -20.08
C ALA A 76 2.95 -8.11 -20.07
N SER A 77 4.08 -7.88 -19.38
CA SER A 77 5.14 -8.88 -19.22
C SER A 77 4.84 -9.93 -18.14
N ILE A 78 3.78 -9.76 -17.34
CA ILE A 78 3.43 -10.65 -16.23
C ILE A 78 2.46 -11.72 -16.73
N GLY A 79 2.97 -12.95 -16.86
CA GLY A 79 2.14 -14.11 -17.16
C GLY A 79 1.32 -14.56 -15.93
N PRO A 80 0.16 -15.21 -16.12
CA PRO A 80 -0.66 -15.72 -15.00
C PRO A 80 0.08 -16.66 -14.06
N ALA A 81 1.04 -17.45 -14.58
CA ALA A 81 1.84 -18.38 -13.78
C ALA A 81 2.92 -17.70 -12.91
N ALA A 82 3.17 -16.40 -13.09
CA ALA A 82 4.14 -15.66 -12.31
C ALA A 82 3.61 -15.22 -10.92
N LEU A 83 2.30 -15.35 -10.69
CA LEU A 83 1.65 -14.90 -9.47
C LEU A 83 1.51 -16.05 -8.45
N PRO A 84 1.62 -15.74 -7.14
CA PRO A 84 1.27 -16.71 -6.12
C PRO A 84 -0.21 -17.14 -6.22
N PRO A 85 -0.56 -18.36 -5.78
CA PRO A 85 -1.95 -18.76 -5.67
C PRO A 85 -2.76 -17.77 -4.81
N GLY A 86 -3.90 -17.31 -5.32
CA GLY A 86 -4.78 -16.37 -4.64
C GLY A 86 -4.39 -14.89 -4.79
N THR A 87 -3.30 -14.58 -5.48
CA THR A 87 -2.94 -13.20 -5.84
C THR A 87 -3.59 -12.80 -7.17
N GLU A 88 -4.37 -11.73 -7.15
CA GLU A 88 -4.96 -11.11 -8.34
C GLU A 88 -4.04 -9.98 -8.86
N LEU A 89 -3.64 -10.06 -10.13
CA LEU A 89 -2.95 -8.96 -10.81
C LEU A 89 -3.98 -7.91 -11.26
N VAL A 90 -3.75 -6.66 -10.85
CA VAL A 90 -4.58 -5.54 -11.23
C VAL A 90 -3.70 -4.48 -11.90
N VAL A 91 -4.21 -3.89 -12.99
CA VAL A 91 -3.44 -2.99 -13.84
C VAL A 91 -4.05 -1.60 -13.83
N GLY A 92 -3.20 -0.58 -13.71
CA GLY A 92 -3.60 0.84 -13.79
C GLY A 92 -3.73 1.55 -12.44
N ALA A 93 -3.53 2.87 -12.46
CA ALA A 93 -3.54 3.72 -11.26
C ALA A 93 -4.97 4.00 -10.75
N GLU A 94 -5.94 3.98 -11.64
CA GLU A 94 -7.37 4.17 -11.34
C GLU A 94 -7.87 3.01 -10.49
N ARG A 95 -7.53 1.77 -10.90
CA ARG A 95 -7.86 0.55 -10.18
C ARG A 95 -7.20 0.50 -8.80
N LEU A 96 -5.98 1.03 -8.68
CA LEU A 96 -5.31 1.16 -7.38
C LEU A 96 -6.15 2.00 -6.41
N ALA A 97 -6.66 3.15 -6.86
CA ALA A 97 -7.43 4.06 -6.03
C ALA A 97 -8.76 3.44 -5.56
N GLU A 98 -9.39 2.59 -6.37
CA GLU A 98 -10.56 1.83 -5.95
C GLU A 98 -10.21 0.77 -4.89
N LEU A 99 -9.12 0.01 -5.10
CA LEU A 99 -8.76 -1.12 -4.24
C LEU A 99 -8.30 -0.70 -2.83
N VAL A 100 -7.67 0.45 -2.67
CA VAL A 100 -7.23 0.92 -1.35
C VAL A 100 -8.39 1.17 -0.38
N ALA A 101 -9.61 1.38 -0.91
CA ALA A 101 -10.82 1.52 -0.12
C ALA A 101 -11.43 0.17 0.33
N ALA A 102 -10.96 -0.95 -0.23
CA ALA A 102 -11.54 -2.27 0.02
C ALA A 102 -11.57 -2.63 1.52
N PRO A 103 -12.60 -3.37 1.99
CA PRO A 103 -12.69 -3.79 3.38
C PRO A 103 -11.57 -4.73 3.79
N GLU A 104 -10.82 -5.29 2.82
CA GLU A 104 -9.65 -6.12 3.07
C GLU A 104 -8.36 -5.37 3.32
N ILE A 105 -8.40 -4.04 3.24
CA ILE A 105 -7.29 -3.17 3.63
C ILE A 105 -7.66 -2.48 4.95
N ASP A 106 -6.84 -2.66 5.98
CA ASP A 106 -7.01 -2.03 7.28
C ASP A 106 -6.15 -0.76 7.42
N GLN A 107 -5.01 -0.69 6.70
CA GLN A 107 -4.09 0.45 6.72
C GLN A 107 -3.39 0.62 5.37
N VAL A 108 -3.06 1.85 4.99
CA VAL A 108 -2.32 2.17 3.77
C VAL A 108 -0.98 2.81 4.10
N VAL A 109 0.09 2.33 3.48
CA VAL A 109 1.41 2.99 3.48
C VAL A 109 1.59 3.63 2.11
N SER A 110 1.59 4.96 2.07
CA SER A 110 1.81 5.72 0.84
C SER A 110 3.28 6.05 0.68
N ALA A 111 3.99 5.26 -0.13
CA ALA A 111 5.41 5.41 -0.44
C ALA A 111 5.67 5.71 -1.94
N ILE A 112 4.63 6.03 -2.71
CA ILE A 112 4.77 6.52 -4.09
C ILE A 112 5.30 7.96 -4.04
N VAL A 113 6.36 8.22 -4.82
CA VAL A 113 7.00 9.54 -4.87
C VAL A 113 6.17 10.49 -5.75
N GLY A 114 6.05 11.75 -5.30
CA GLY A 114 5.42 12.82 -6.05
C GLY A 114 3.91 12.67 -6.24
N ALA A 115 3.35 13.40 -7.22
CA ALA A 115 1.91 13.50 -7.45
C ALA A 115 1.25 12.19 -7.89
N ALA A 116 2.02 11.21 -8.39
CA ALA A 116 1.50 9.92 -8.85
C ALA A 116 0.79 9.12 -7.74
N GLY A 117 1.15 9.34 -6.47
CA GLY A 117 0.51 8.70 -5.33
C GLY A 117 -0.73 9.42 -4.80
N LEU A 118 -1.05 10.62 -5.30
CA LEU A 118 -2.06 11.48 -4.68
C LEU A 118 -3.46 10.88 -4.77
N ALA A 119 -3.85 10.35 -5.93
CA ALA A 119 -5.19 9.81 -6.14
C ALA A 119 -5.50 8.62 -5.22
N SER A 120 -4.58 7.66 -5.12
CA SER A 120 -4.73 6.49 -4.24
C SER A 120 -4.61 6.87 -2.76
N THR A 121 -3.74 7.82 -2.42
CA THR A 121 -3.67 8.35 -1.05
C THR A 121 -4.97 9.03 -0.65
N TRP A 122 -5.53 9.87 -1.53
CA TRP A 122 -6.81 10.54 -1.31
C TRP A 122 -7.95 9.54 -1.14
N ALA A 123 -8.03 8.53 -2.01
CA ALA A 123 -9.06 7.50 -1.92
C ALA A 123 -8.99 6.73 -0.59
N ALA A 124 -7.78 6.43 -0.09
CA ALA A 124 -7.60 5.80 1.20
C ALA A 124 -8.13 6.68 2.35
N VAL A 125 -7.77 7.97 2.36
CA VAL A 125 -8.25 8.93 3.37
C VAL A 125 -9.77 9.09 3.30
N ALA A 126 -10.32 9.28 2.10
CA ALA A 126 -11.76 9.43 1.88
C ALA A 126 -12.55 8.19 2.32
N ALA A 127 -11.94 6.99 2.23
CA ALA A 127 -12.50 5.74 2.74
C ALA A 127 -12.28 5.53 4.26
N GLY A 128 -11.76 6.53 4.98
CA GLY A 128 -11.51 6.46 6.43
C GLY A 128 -10.37 5.51 6.81
N LYS A 129 -9.48 5.16 5.88
CA LYS A 129 -8.35 4.27 6.17
C LYS A 129 -7.24 5.07 6.87
N PRO A 130 -6.62 4.53 7.92
CA PRO A 130 -5.36 5.06 8.44
C PRO A 130 -4.30 5.06 7.33
N VAL A 131 -3.69 6.22 7.07
CA VAL A 131 -2.64 6.39 6.06
C VAL A 131 -1.32 6.78 6.71
N ALA A 132 -0.31 5.93 6.56
CA ALA A 132 1.07 6.26 6.86
C ALA A 132 1.71 6.92 5.63
N LEU A 133 1.88 8.23 5.68
CA LEU A 133 2.49 9.02 4.61
C LEU A 133 4.02 9.01 4.73
N ALA A 134 4.71 8.52 3.70
CA ALA A 134 6.17 8.54 3.65
C ALA A 134 6.75 9.74 2.89
N ASN A 135 5.90 10.44 2.13
CA ASN A 135 6.27 11.53 1.22
C ASN A 135 5.92 12.89 1.82
N LYS A 136 6.95 13.71 2.08
CA LYS A 136 6.76 15.09 2.57
C LYS A 136 6.07 15.98 1.54
N GLU A 137 6.24 15.73 0.24
CA GLU A 137 5.64 16.56 -0.82
C GLU A 137 4.11 16.50 -0.82
N THR A 138 3.50 15.39 -0.41
CA THR A 138 2.04 15.25 -0.33
C THR A 138 1.45 16.17 0.74
N LEU A 139 2.12 16.30 1.87
CA LEU A 139 1.75 17.29 2.90
C LEU A 139 2.04 18.72 2.46
N VAL A 140 3.09 18.96 1.68
CA VAL A 140 3.41 20.31 1.20
C VAL A 140 2.41 20.78 0.13
N MET A 141 2.00 19.90 -0.79
CA MET A 141 1.12 20.25 -1.91
C MET A 141 -0.37 20.17 -1.57
N ALA A 142 -0.78 19.22 -0.72
CA ALA A 142 -2.19 18.96 -0.41
C ALA A 142 -2.48 18.95 1.10
N GLY A 143 -1.53 19.35 1.94
CA GLY A 143 -1.62 19.30 3.41
C GLY A 143 -2.93 19.86 3.99
N PRO A 144 -3.37 21.08 3.61
CA PRO A 144 -4.61 21.64 4.13
C PRO A 144 -5.89 20.89 3.73
N LEU A 145 -5.87 20.11 2.64
CA LEU A 145 -7.00 19.30 2.18
C LEU A 145 -6.97 17.91 2.83
N VAL A 146 -5.79 17.29 2.90
CA VAL A 146 -5.58 15.99 3.56
C VAL A 146 -5.88 16.07 5.06
N MET A 147 -5.39 17.12 5.74
CA MET A 147 -5.64 17.32 7.18
C MET A 147 -7.11 17.62 7.50
N ARG A 148 -7.85 18.24 6.58
CA ARG A 148 -9.29 18.49 6.76
C ARG A 148 -10.16 17.23 6.65
N LEU A 149 -9.69 16.22 5.92
CA LEU A 149 -10.39 14.94 5.79
C LEU A 149 -9.97 13.90 6.84
N ALA A 150 -8.78 14.05 7.40
CA ALA A 150 -8.25 13.15 8.42
C ALA A 150 -8.62 13.55 9.87
N ALA A 151 -9.26 14.70 10.05
CA ALA A 151 -9.78 15.21 11.32
C ALA A 151 -11.22 14.72 11.57
#